data_AF-M3HWZ9-F1
#
_entry.id   AF-M3HWZ9-F1
#
_cell.length_a   1.000
_cell.length_b   1.000
_cell.length_c   1.000
_cell.angle_alpha   90.00
_cell.angle_beta   90.00
_cell.angle_gamma   90.00
#
_symmetry.space_group_name_H-M   'P 1'
#
loop_
_entity.id
_entity.type
_entity.pdbx_description
1 polymer ?
#
loop_
_entity_poly.entity_id
_entity_poly.type
_entity_poly.pdbx_seq_one_letter_code
_entity_poly.pdbx_strand_id
1 'polypeptide(L)'
;MAVITNFIFGSVWYGPLLGKTWAKEMGLPSNFQPNQKEMFRSMGLMIIGSILTAYVLFYTTNVWRASSWKAGEDQADWVYGFYSGIYTWLGFYVPLLLNSVAFENKSWKLFAINAGYNLISLQVVAMILSYWR
;
A
#
# COMPACT_ATOMS: atom_id res chain seq x y z
N MET A 1 -7.66 -13.13 0.93
CA MET A 1 -6.40 -13.33 1.66
C MET A 1 -5.55 -12.06 1.73
N ALA A 2 -5.25 -11.40 0.61
CA ALA A 2 -4.42 -10.18 0.59
C ALA A 2 -4.89 -9.06 1.54
N VAL A 3 -6.21 -8.82 1.64
CA VAL A 3 -6.79 -7.79 2.54
C VAL A 3 -6.55 -8.12 4.02
N ILE A 4 -6.64 -9.39 4.41
CA ILE A 4 -6.42 -9.85 5.79
C ILE A 4 -4.93 -9.74 6.14
N THR A 5 -4.05 -10.15 5.21
CA THR A 5 -2.59 -10.02 5.39
C THR A 5 -2.17 -8.56 5.55
N ASN A 6 -2.72 -7.66 4.73
CA ASN A 6 -2.48 -6.22 4.87
C ASN A 6 -3.00 -5.66 6.19
N PHE A 7 -4.13 -6.15 6.68
CA PHE A 7 -4.67 -5.71 7.96
C PHE A 7 -3.75 -6.09 9.13
N ILE A 8 -3.29 -7.35 9.18
CA ILE A 8 -2.35 -7.82 10.20
C ILE A 8 -1.02 -7.06 10.09
N PHE A 9 -0.53 -6.87 8.86
CA PHE A 9 0.71 -6.13 8.65
C PHE A 9 0.59 -4.68 9.09
N GLY A 10 -0.50 -4.00 8.76
CA GLY A 10 -0.77 -2.62 9.18
C GLY A 10 -0.90 -2.46 10.69
N SER A 11 -1.57 -3.40 11.37
CA SER A 11 -1.67 -3.36 12.83
C SER A 11 -0.32 -3.57 13.51
N VAL A 12 0.55 -4.42 12.96
CA VAL A 12 1.92 -4.63 13.45
C VAL A 12 2.82 -3.42 13.16
N TRP A 13 2.71 -2.85 11.95
CA TRP A 13 3.52 -1.71 11.50
C TRP A 13 3.21 -0.45 12.30
N TYR A 14 1.95 -0.04 12.35
CA TYR A 14 1.48 1.16 13.06
C TYR A 14 1.16 0.90 14.53
N GLY A 15 1.30 -0.33 15.02
CA GLY A 15 1.20 -0.67 16.43
C GLY A 15 2.59 -0.81 17.07
N PRO A 16 3.06 -2.04 17.33
CA PRO A 16 4.28 -2.29 18.08
C PRO A 16 5.57 -1.80 17.41
N LEU A 17 5.69 -1.85 16.07
CA LEU A 17 6.94 -1.53 15.38
C LEU A 17 7.21 -0.02 15.33
N LEU A 18 6.29 0.75 14.72
CA LEU A 18 6.49 2.16 14.41
C LEU A 18 5.36 3.05 14.92
N GLY A 19 4.38 2.51 15.64
CA GLY A 19 3.20 3.25 16.09
C GLY A 19 3.51 4.46 16.98
N LYS A 20 4.45 4.31 17.93
CA LYS A 20 4.87 5.43 18.79
C LYS A 20 5.54 6.54 18.00
N THR A 21 6.41 6.19 17.06
CA THR A 21 7.10 7.15 16.20
C THR A 21 6.10 7.82 15.27
N TRP A 22 5.24 7.05 14.61
CA TRP A 22 4.17 7.55 13.75
C TRP A 22 3.24 8.53 14.48
N ALA A 23 2.75 8.16 15.68
CA ALA A 23 1.87 9.02 16.47
C ALA A 23 2.53 10.35 16.84
N LYS A 24 3.82 10.30 17.23
CA LYS A 24 4.61 11.50 17.52
C LYS A 24 4.75 12.40 16.31
N GLU A 25 5.10 11.84 15.15
CA GLU A 25 5.27 12.60 13.90
C GLU A 25 3.92 13.13 13.34
N MET A 26 2.82 12.46 13.68
CA MET A 26 1.46 12.93 13.39
C MET A 26 0.97 14.02 14.36
N GLY A 27 1.73 14.34 15.41
CA GLY A 27 1.36 15.31 16.45
C GLY A 27 0.21 14.82 17.35
N LEU A 28 -0.03 13.51 17.41
CA LEU A 28 -1.08 12.94 18.24
C LEU A 28 -0.66 12.96 19.71
N PRO A 29 -1.59 13.26 20.64
CA PRO A 29 -1.27 13.24 22.06
C PRO A 29 -0.91 11.83 22.53
N SER A 30 -0.06 11.73 23.55
CA SER A 30 0.50 10.46 24.06
C SER A 30 -0.56 9.45 24.54
N ASN A 31 -1.78 9.93 24.82
CA ASN A 31 -2.94 9.16 25.25
C ASN A 31 -4.00 9.01 24.14
N PHE A 32 -3.67 9.30 22.88
CA PHE A 32 -4.59 9.18 21.78
C PHE A 32 -5.03 7.73 21.61
N GLN A 33 -6.29 7.45 21.93
CA GLN A 33 -6.96 6.21 21.61
C GLN A 33 -8.08 6.52 20.62
N PRO A 34 -8.00 6.01 19.37
CA PRO A 34 -9.07 6.21 18.42
C PRO A 34 -10.36 5.57 18.96
N ASN A 35 -11.48 6.27 18.84
CA ASN A 35 -12.77 5.69 19.20
C ASN A 35 -13.04 4.47 18.31
N GLN A 36 -13.59 3.40 18.88
CA GLN A 36 -13.93 2.17 18.17
C GLN A 36 -14.72 2.44 16.88
N LYS A 37 -15.64 3.43 16.88
CA LYS A 37 -16.39 3.83 15.68
C LYS A 37 -15.51 4.44 14.58
N GLU A 38 -14.54 5.26 14.95
CA GLU A 38 -13.58 5.87 14.01
C GLU A 38 -12.60 4.85 13.44
N MET A 39 -12.22 3.87 14.27
CA MET A 39 -11.40 2.74 13.86
C MET A 39 -12.14 1.89 12.82
N PHE A 40 -13.40 1.51 13.09
CA PHE A 40 -14.21 0.77 12.13
C PHE A 40 -14.45 1.53 10.82
N ARG A 41 -14.68 2.84 10.88
CA ARG A 41 -14.81 3.68 9.69
C ARG A 41 -13.52 3.67 8.85
N SER A 42 -12.38 3.88 9.51
CA SER A 42 -11.06 3.87 8.86
C SER A 42 -10.74 2.51 8.24
N MET A 43 -11.08 1.42 8.94
CA MET A 43 -10.96 0.05 8.41
C MET A 43 -11.84 -0.18 7.19
N GLY A 44 -13.09 0.27 7.21
CA GLY A 44 -13.98 0.18 6.06
C GLY A 44 -13.43 0.91 4.83
N LEU A 45 -12.93 2.13 5.00
CA LEU A 45 -12.29 2.89 3.92
C LEU A 45 -11.03 2.20 3.39
N MET A 46 -10.21 1.63 4.29
CA MET A 46 -9.00 0.89 3.91
C MET A 46 -9.32 -0.37 3.11
N ILE A 47 -10.38 -1.11 3.47
CA ILE A 47 -10.84 -2.28 2.73
C ILE A 47 -11.28 -1.87 1.32
N ILE A 48 -12.10 -0.82 1.19
CA ILE A 48 -12.54 -0.31 -0.12
C ILE A 48 -11.32 0.10 -0.96
N GLY A 49 -10.41 0.88 -0.38
CA GLY A 49 -9.16 1.28 -1.06
C GLY A 49 -8.35 0.07 -1.50
N SER A 50 -8.22 -0.96 -0.65
CA SER A 50 -7.49 -2.19 -0.98
C SER A 50 -8.14 -2.96 -2.14
N ILE A 51 -9.47 -3.01 -2.19
CA ILE A 51 -10.21 -3.64 -3.29
C ILE A 51 -9.98 -2.87 -4.60
N LEU A 52 -10.06 -1.54 -4.56
CA LEU A 52 -9.80 -0.69 -5.74
C LEU A 52 -8.36 -0.86 -6.24
N THR A 53 -7.38 -0.83 -5.34
CA THR A 53 -5.97 -1.06 -5.68
C THR A 53 -5.76 -2.45 -6.27
N ALA A 54 -6.36 -3.50 -5.68
CA ALA A 54 -6.29 -4.86 -6.19
C ALA A 54 -6.91 -4.98 -7.60
N TYR A 55 -8.06 -4.35 -7.81
CA TYR A 55 -8.73 -4.29 -9.11
C TYR A 55 -7.83 -3.62 -10.16
N VAL A 56 -7.30 -2.42 -9.88
CA VAL A 56 -6.43 -1.70 -10.80
C VAL A 56 -5.15 -2.48 -11.09
N LEU A 57 -4.51 -3.08 -10.08
CA LEU A 57 -3.32 -3.91 -10.26
C LEU A 57 -3.59 -5.14 -11.13
N PHE A 58 -4.74 -5.79 -10.97
CA PHE A 58 -5.13 -6.94 -11.79
C PHE A 58 -5.21 -6.59 -13.29
N TYR A 59 -5.85 -5.46 -13.64
CA TYR A 59 -5.93 -5.03 -15.04
C TYR A 59 -4.61 -4.48 -15.56
N THR A 60 -3.90 -3.71 -14.74
CA THR A 60 -2.59 -3.15 -15.10
C THR A 60 -1.63 -4.26 -15.46
N THR A 61 -1.51 -5.30 -14.63
CA THR A 61 -0.64 -6.46 -14.91
C THR A 61 -0.99 -7.22 -16.19
N ASN A 62 -2.27 -7.27 -16.60
CA ASN A 62 -2.65 -7.85 -17.90
C ASN A 62 -2.16 -7.01 -19.07
N VAL A 63 -2.23 -5.68 -18.96
CA VAL A 63 -1.85 -4.78 -20.06
C VAL A 63 -0.35 -4.86 -20.35
N TRP A 64 0.48 -5.14 -19.34
CA TRP A 64 1.94 -5.25 -19.50
C TRP A 64 2.41 -6.59 -20.11
N ARG A 65 1.51 -7.55 -20.34
CA ARG A 65 1.84 -8.85 -20.93
C ARG A 65 1.99 -8.77 -22.44
N ALA A 66 3.00 -9.45 -22.98
CA ALA A 66 3.19 -9.54 -24.42
C ALA A 66 2.05 -10.32 -25.10
N SER A 67 1.52 -11.34 -24.42
CA SER A 67 0.39 -12.15 -24.91
C SER A 67 -0.89 -11.32 -25.13
N SER A 68 -1.15 -10.33 -24.26
CA SER A 68 -2.30 -9.41 -24.39
C SER A 68 -2.28 -8.62 -25.69
N TRP A 69 -1.10 -8.38 -26.25
CA TRP A 69 -0.90 -7.66 -27.52
C TRP A 69 -0.51 -8.59 -28.67
N LYS A 70 -0.54 -9.91 -28.48
CA LYS A 70 -0.06 -10.91 -29.45
C LYS A 70 1.40 -10.68 -29.88
N ALA A 71 2.22 -10.10 -28.99
CA ALA A 71 3.56 -9.63 -29.27
C ALA A 71 4.68 -10.61 -28.87
N GLY A 72 4.35 -11.75 -28.25
CA GLY A 72 5.34 -12.76 -27.85
C GLY A 72 4.91 -13.57 -26.63
N GLU A 73 5.85 -14.38 -26.11
CA GLU A 73 5.66 -15.14 -24.88
C GLU A 73 5.74 -14.24 -23.64
N ASP A 74 4.97 -14.61 -22.61
CA ASP A 74 4.94 -13.89 -21.35
C ASP A 74 6.12 -14.29 -20.45
N GLN A 75 6.62 -13.32 -19.69
CA GLN A 75 7.50 -13.56 -18.56
C GLN A 75 6.78 -14.32 -17.44
N ALA A 76 7.54 -14.80 -16.45
CA ALA A 76 6.96 -15.45 -15.28
C ALA A 76 6.01 -14.52 -14.51
N ASP A 77 4.90 -15.04 -14.01
CA ASP A 77 3.81 -14.24 -13.42
C ASP A 77 4.27 -13.34 -12.27
N TRP A 78 5.20 -13.83 -11.44
CA TRP A 78 5.75 -13.08 -10.30
C TRP A 78 6.50 -11.81 -10.73
N VAL A 79 7.06 -11.78 -11.95
CA VAL A 79 7.78 -10.64 -12.51
C VAL A 79 6.80 -9.48 -12.72
N TYR A 80 5.65 -9.75 -13.32
CA TYR A 80 4.60 -8.76 -13.52
C TYR A 80 4.01 -8.27 -12.18
N GLY A 81 3.84 -9.17 -11.21
CA GLY A 81 3.39 -8.83 -9.86
C GLY A 81 4.37 -7.86 -9.18
N PHE A 82 5.65 -8.20 -9.15
CA PHE A 82 6.69 -7.39 -8.52
C PHE A 82 6.83 -5.99 -9.15
N TYR A 83 6.92 -5.93 -10.49
CA TYR A 83 7.06 -4.65 -11.19
C TYR A 83 5.80 -3.79 -11.08
N SER A 84 4.60 -4.37 -11.19
CA SER A 84 3.37 -3.60 -11.00
C SER A 84 3.30 -2.96 -9.61
N GLY A 85 3.65 -3.71 -8.56
CA GLY A 85 3.71 -3.16 -7.20
C GLY A 85 4.71 -2.01 -7.07
N ILE A 86 5.93 -2.14 -7.63
CA ILE A 86 6.99 -1.12 -7.53
C ILE A 86 6.61 0.13 -8.31
N TYR A 87 6.15 -0.02 -9.55
CA TYR A 87 5.83 1.12 -10.41
C TYR A 87 4.58 1.84 -9.93
N THR A 88 3.57 1.12 -9.41
CA THR A 88 2.42 1.77 -8.78
C THR A 88 2.83 2.54 -7.52
N TRP A 89 3.72 1.98 -6.69
CA TRP A 89 4.25 2.68 -5.53
C TRP A 89 5.04 3.95 -5.92
N LEU A 90 5.99 3.82 -6.85
CA LEU A 90 6.81 4.94 -7.32
C LEU A 90 6.00 6.02 -8.05
N GLY A 91 5.02 5.64 -8.85
CA GLY A 91 4.26 6.55 -9.71
C GLY A 91 3.10 7.26 -9.00
N PHE A 92 2.48 6.61 -8.01
CA PHE A 92 1.26 7.15 -7.38
C PHE A 92 1.42 7.45 -5.90
N TYR A 93 2.08 6.56 -5.14
CA TYR A 93 2.17 6.72 -3.68
C TYR A 93 3.32 7.66 -3.28
N VAL A 94 4.51 7.49 -3.88
CA VAL A 94 5.66 8.34 -3.57
C VAL A 94 5.38 9.82 -3.86
N PRO A 95 4.83 10.23 -5.03
CA PRO A 95 4.55 11.63 -5.30
C PRO A 95 3.50 12.23 -4.36
N LEU A 96 2.46 11.44 -4.03
CA LEU A 96 1.44 11.85 -3.07
C LEU A 96 2.05 12.10 -1.68
N LEU A 97 2.93 11.21 -1.22
CA LEU A 97 3.61 11.38 0.06
C LEU A 97 4.65 12.51 0.03
N LEU A 98 5.34 12.73 -1.09
CA LEU A 98 6.23 13.87 -1.27
C LEU A 98 5.46 15.19 -1.20
N ASN A 99 4.25 15.25 -1.76
CA ASN A 99 3.38 16.42 -1.63
C ASN A 99 3.04 16.71 -0.16
N SER A 100 2.81 15.68 0.67
CA SER A 100 2.57 15.88 2.11
C SER A 100 3.80 16.47 2.84
N VAL A 101 5.01 16.11 2.41
CA VAL A 101 6.24 16.71 2.94
C VAL A 101 6.39 18.17 2.47
N ALA A 102 6.16 18.42 1.19
CA ALA A 102 6.36 19.72 0.57
C ALA A 102 5.31 20.78 0.98
N PHE A 103 4.04 20.38 1.07
CA PHE A 103 2.92 21.31 1.28
C PHE A 103 2.28 21.22 2.66
N GLU A 104 2.31 20.06 3.30
CA GLU A 104 1.72 19.87 4.64
C GLU A 104 2.77 19.92 5.76
N ASN A 105 4.04 20.24 5.43
CA ASN A 105 5.18 20.28 6.35
C ASN A 105 5.33 19.00 7.20
N LYS A 106 4.95 17.85 6.63
CA LYS A 106 5.15 16.56 7.29
C LYS A 106 6.63 16.19 7.32
N SER A 107 7.04 15.46 8.35
CA SER A 107 8.44 15.08 8.49
C SER A 107 8.86 13.98 7.50
N TRP A 108 10.14 13.99 7.12
CA TRP A 108 10.73 12.91 6.33
C TRP A 108 10.69 11.54 7.02
N LYS A 109 10.58 11.52 8.35
CA LYS A 109 10.36 10.28 9.12
C LYS A 109 8.97 9.73 8.86
N LEU A 110 7.94 10.58 8.90
CA LEU A 110 6.57 10.17 8.57
C LEU A 110 6.47 9.70 7.12
N PHE A 111 7.15 10.38 6.19
CA PHE A 111 7.29 9.94 4.80
C PHE A 111 7.85 8.51 4.73
N ALA A 112 8.98 8.23 5.38
CA ALA A 112 9.61 6.91 5.31
C ALA A 112 8.71 5.81 5.91
N ILE A 113 8.03 6.10 7.02
CA ILE A 113 7.10 5.15 7.67
C ILE A 113 5.94 4.81 6.71
N ASN A 114 5.30 5.83 6.14
CA ASN A 114 4.14 5.65 5.27
C ASN A 114 4.53 5.09 3.91
N ALA A 115 5.64 5.55 3.32
CA ALA A 115 6.12 5.07 2.03
C ALA A 115 6.55 3.60 2.13
N GLY A 116 7.27 3.22 3.19
CA GLY A 116 7.67 1.84 3.43
C GLY A 116 6.49 0.92 3.67
N TYR A 117 5.51 1.35 4.48
CA TYR A 117 4.27 0.61 4.67
C TYR A 117 3.54 0.34 3.35
N ASN A 118 3.31 1.40 2.56
CA ASN A 118 2.58 1.28 1.31
C ASN A 118 3.32 0.42 0.30
N LEU A 119 4.66 0.51 0.22
CA LEU A 119 5.47 -0.36 -0.65
C LEU A 119 5.24 -1.84 -0.32
N ILE A 120 5.44 -2.22 0.95
CA ILE A 120 5.33 -3.62 1.35
C ILE A 120 3.89 -4.12 1.18
N SER A 121 2.92 -3.30 1.58
CA SER A 121 1.49 -3.60 1.42
C SER A 121 1.09 -3.82 -0.03
N LEU A 122 1.52 -2.93 -0.94
CA LEU A 122 1.29 -3.07 -2.38
C LEU A 122 1.96 -4.32 -2.94
N GLN A 123 3.20 -4.60 -2.52
CA GLN A 123 3.93 -5.77 -2.99
C GLN A 123 3.27 -7.09 -2.57
N VAL A 124 2.83 -7.19 -1.32
CA VAL A 124 2.11 -8.36 -0.84
C VAL A 124 0.83 -8.58 -1.66
N VAL A 125 0.05 -7.51 -1.91
CA VAL A 125 -1.17 -7.61 -2.72
C VAL A 125 -0.84 -8.02 -4.16
N ALA A 126 0.10 -7.34 -4.81
CA ALA A 126 0.46 -7.59 -6.20
C ALA A 126 1.00 -9.01 -6.42
N MET A 127 1.82 -9.50 -5.49
CA MET A 127 2.35 -10.87 -5.53
C MET A 127 1.25 -11.89 -5.31
N ILE A 128 0.37 -11.71 -4.32
CA ILE A 128 -0.76 -12.63 -4.11
C ILE A 128 -1.66 -12.68 -5.34
N LEU A 129 -1.97 -11.54 -5.96
CA LEU A 129 -2.79 -11.48 -7.18
C LEU A 129 -2.11 -12.10 -8.40
N SER A 130 -0.78 -12.09 -8.44
CA SER A 130 0.01 -12.75 -9.47
C SER A 130 -0.05 -14.27 -9.34
N TYR A 131 0.00 -14.81 -8.10
CA TYR A 131 -0.08 -16.25 -7.83
C TYR A 131 -1.51 -16.83 -7.83
N TRP A 132 -2.52 -16.04 -7.48
CA TRP A 132 -3.94 -16.47 -7.45
C TRP A 132 -4.62 -16.36 -8.81
N ARG A 133 -3.83 -16.10 -9.85
CA ARG A 133 -4.31 -15.91 -11.20
C ARG A 133 -4.56 -17.24 -11.89
#